data_AF-A0A962S9T7-F1
#
_entry.id   AF-A0A962S9T7-F1
#
_cell.length_a   1.000
_cell.length_b   1.000
_cell.length_c   1.000
_cell.angle_alpha   90.00
_cell.angle_beta   90.00
_cell.angle_gamma   90.00
#
_symmetry.space_group_name_H-M   'P 1'
#
loop_
_entity.id
_entity.type
_entity.pdbx_description
1 polymer ?
#
loop_
_entity_poly.entity_id
_entity_poly.type
_entity_poly.pdbx_seq_one_letter_code
_entity_poly.pdbx_strand_id
1 'polypeptide(L)'
;MAIQLADYQDILDELGETANEVLEANWQDAARVFSPRGLDTYLKGAAGLSSLGRVTDLVISFIESAPQVAREIGEQAVSELLSAAIQMYSRTSASVLVLLFSTSPTAATRLGELELFRGYIALLNNLLAQAPRALRPMLEKLDTLMGYLTLGGLRRWAMWGVSAYRNDFAAQTAYFSLESDESQAMMKKEQRGVLFVDVQRRLIMYLRALWGQDFFLRPTSGDFESREGYRPYIEHFYIHLPDAFDDFKPDEDASNEAAVEGLSVFRASAAHSAAHIMYS
;
A
#
# COMPACT_ATOMS: atom_id res chain seq x y z
N MET A 1 -22.28 -7.32 -21.81
CA MET A 1 -22.70 -6.01 -22.36
C MET A 1 -21.55 -5.06 -22.11
N ALA A 2 -20.93 -4.51 -23.16
CA ALA A 2 -19.82 -3.57 -22.97
C ALA A 2 -20.41 -2.24 -22.49
N ILE A 3 -19.96 -1.77 -21.32
CA ILE A 3 -20.37 -0.49 -20.76
C ILE A 3 -19.65 0.60 -21.57
N GLN A 4 -20.41 1.52 -22.14
CA GLN A 4 -19.86 2.59 -22.96
C GLN A 4 -19.69 3.83 -22.10
N LEU A 5 -18.61 4.58 -22.29
CA LEU A 5 -18.39 5.85 -21.59
C LEU A 5 -19.52 6.85 -21.88
N ALA A 6 -20.08 6.79 -23.10
CA ALA A 6 -21.21 7.60 -23.52
C ALA A 6 -22.49 7.38 -22.70
N ASP A 7 -22.60 6.27 -21.95
CA ASP A 7 -23.73 6.01 -21.06
C ASP A 7 -23.72 6.93 -19.81
N TYR A 8 -22.63 7.70 -19.60
CA TYR A 8 -22.40 8.55 -18.43
C TYR A 8 -22.25 10.04 -18.76
N GLN A 9 -22.88 10.51 -19.85
CA GLN A 9 -22.72 11.88 -20.35
C GLN A 9 -22.95 12.96 -19.27
N ASP A 10 -23.96 12.78 -18.40
CA ASP A 10 -24.25 13.72 -17.31
C ASP A 10 -23.04 13.93 -16.37
N ILE A 11 -22.25 12.88 -16.12
CA ILE A 11 -21.06 12.94 -15.26
C ILE A 11 -19.90 13.62 -16.03
N LEU A 12 -19.75 13.30 -17.32
CA LEU A 12 -18.69 13.88 -18.16
C LEU A 12 -18.84 15.40 -18.27
N ASP A 13 -20.07 15.89 -18.37
CA ASP A 13 -20.35 17.32 -18.45
C ASP A 13 -19.89 18.08 -17.17
N GLU A 14 -19.78 17.39 -16.03
CA GLU A 14 -19.36 17.96 -14.74
C GLU A 14 -17.84 17.92 -14.48
N LEU A 15 -17.08 17.09 -15.20
CA LEU A 15 -15.65 16.86 -14.96
C LEU A 15 -14.74 17.93 -15.61
N GLY A 16 -15.24 18.62 -16.63
CA GLY A 16 -14.47 19.56 -17.43
C GLY A 16 -13.58 18.89 -18.48
N GLU A 17 -13.18 19.67 -19.50
CA GLU A 17 -12.53 19.17 -20.73
C GLU A 17 -11.26 18.33 -20.45
N THR A 18 -10.33 18.84 -19.65
CA THR A 18 -9.07 18.14 -19.38
C THR A 18 -9.26 16.81 -18.64
N ALA A 19 -10.16 16.76 -17.65
CA ALA A 19 -10.41 15.52 -16.91
C ALA A 19 -11.14 14.48 -17.78
N ASN A 20 -12.00 14.92 -18.70
CA ASN A 20 -12.64 14.04 -19.68
C ASN A 20 -11.62 13.43 -20.64
N GLU A 21 -10.68 14.21 -21.19
CA GLU A 21 -9.62 13.68 -22.06
C GLU A 21 -8.80 12.59 -21.35
N VAL A 22 -8.44 12.81 -20.08
CA VAL A 22 -7.72 11.81 -19.28
C VAL A 22 -8.59 10.58 -19.02
N LEU A 23 -9.87 10.75 -18.70
CA LEU A 23 -10.79 9.64 -18.48
C LEU A 23 -10.98 8.80 -19.74
N GLU A 24 -11.17 9.43 -20.90
CA GLU A 24 -11.27 8.76 -22.20
C GLU A 24 -10.02 7.94 -22.51
N ALA A 25 -8.83 8.52 -22.30
CA ALA A 25 -7.56 7.83 -22.50
C ALA A 25 -7.38 6.60 -21.58
N ASN A 26 -7.93 6.65 -20.36
CA ASN A 26 -7.79 5.58 -19.35
C ASN A 26 -9.02 4.63 -19.28
N TRP A 27 -10.09 4.90 -20.04
CA TRP A 27 -11.38 4.20 -19.89
C TRP A 27 -11.27 2.69 -20.08
N GLN A 28 -10.51 2.25 -21.08
CA GLN A 28 -10.37 0.81 -21.37
C GLN A 28 -9.74 0.04 -20.22
N ASP A 29 -8.78 0.66 -19.51
CA ASP A 29 -8.13 0.04 -18.37
C ASP A 29 -9.04 0.04 -17.14
N ALA A 30 -9.80 1.10 -16.91
CA ALA A 30 -10.83 1.13 -15.88
C ALA A 30 -11.90 0.05 -16.12
N ALA A 31 -12.43 -0.04 -17.35
CA ALA A 31 -13.49 -0.98 -17.72
C ALA A 31 -13.07 -2.46 -17.66
N ARG A 32 -11.76 -2.76 -17.70
CA ARG A 32 -11.22 -4.12 -17.52
C ARG A 32 -11.15 -4.56 -16.07
N VAL A 33 -10.97 -3.61 -15.15
CA VAL A 33 -10.70 -3.89 -13.74
C VAL A 33 -11.97 -3.79 -12.90
N PHE A 34 -12.83 -2.81 -13.20
CA PHE A 34 -14.05 -2.58 -12.44
C PHE A 34 -15.25 -3.38 -12.97
N SER A 35 -16.09 -3.81 -12.04
CA SER A 35 -17.45 -4.26 -12.27
C SER A 35 -18.34 -3.11 -12.75
N PRO A 36 -19.53 -3.40 -13.31
CA PRO A 36 -20.49 -2.37 -13.68
C PRO A 36 -20.82 -1.39 -12.54
N ARG A 37 -20.93 -1.90 -11.31
CA ARG A 37 -21.17 -1.09 -10.11
C ARG A 37 -19.92 -0.32 -9.68
N GLY A 38 -18.75 -0.94 -9.85
CA GLY A 38 -17.45 -0.32 -9.61
C GLY A 38 -17.21 0.89 -10.51
N LEU A 39 -17.51 0.79 -11.80
CA LEU A 39 -17.41 1.89 -12.76
C LEU A 39 -18.32 3.05 -12.39
N ASP A 40 -19.59 2.78 -12.05
CA ASP A 40 -20.53 3.80 -11.59
C ASP A 40 -19.99 4.52 -10.33
N THR A 41 -19.44 3.76 -9.38
CA THR A 41 -18.86 4.32 -8.15
C THR A 41 -17.61 5.15 -8.42
N TYR A 42 -16.74 4.68 -9.33
CA TYR A 42 -15.54 5.37 -9.77
C TYR A 42 -15.88 6.71 -10.43
N LEU A 43 -16.81 6.72 -11.39
CA LEU A 43 -17.23 7.93 -12.09
C LEU A 43 -17.91 8.95 -11.16
N LYS A 44 -18.82 8.49 -10.29
CA LYS A 44 -19.43 9.35 -9.25
C LYS A 44 -18.39 9.88 -8.28
N GLY A 45 -17.35 9.11 -7.98
CA GLY A 45 -16.22 9.56 -7.17
C GLY A 45 -15.46 10.71 -7.83
N ALA A 46 -15.16 10.59 -9.13
CA ALA A 46 -14.50 11.64 -9.90
C ALA A 46 -15.34 12.93 -9.95
N ALA A 47 -16.65 12.83 -10.23
CA ALA A 47 -17.55 13.98 -10.21
C ALA A 47 -17.69 14.60 -8.81
N GLY A 48 -17.79 13.76 -7.78
CA GLY A 48 -17.79 14.19 -6.38
C GLY A 48 -16.54 15.01 -6.03
N LEU A 49 -15.36 14.59 -6.48
CA LEU A 49 -14.11 15.34 -6.30
C LEU A 49 -14.12 16.67 -7.08
N SER A 50 -14.63 16.69 -8.31
CA SER A 50 -14.80 17.92 -9.10
C SER A 50 -15.67 18.95 -8.36
N SER A 51 -16.73 18.49 -7.69
CA SER A 51 -17.64 19.35 -6.91
C SER A 51 -17.02 19.92 -5.63
N LEU A 52 -16.05 19.22 -5.01
CA LEU A 52 -15.42 19.63 -3.74
C LEU A 52 -14.45 20.80 -3.92
N GLY A 53 -13.88 20.95 -5.12
CA GLY A 53 -13.03 22.09 -5.47
C GLY A 53 -12.45 21.93 -6.87
N ARG A 54 -12.33 23.06 -7.60
CA ARG A 54 -11.88 23.12 -9.01
C ARG A 54 -10.39 22.84 -9.22
N VAL A 55 -9.79 21.94 -8.44
CA VAL A 55 -8.41 21.51 -8.69
C VAL A 55 -8.47 20.33 -9.63
N THR A 56 -8.36 20.60 -10.94
CA THR A 56 -8.39 19.59 -12.00
C THR A 56 -7.40 18.45 -11.73
N ASP A 57 -6.22 18.76 -11.20
CA ASP A 57 -5.19 17.77 -10.85
C ASP A 57 -5.66 16.73 -9.82
N LEU A 58 -6.58 17.10 -8.92
CA LEU A 58 -7.12 16.17 -7.91
C LEU A 58 -7.99 15.10 -8.57
N VAL A 59 -8.84 15.51 -9.49
CA VAL A 59 -9.73 14.61 -10.24
C VAL A 59 -8.90 13.74 -11.18
N ILE A 60 -7.95 14.32 -11.90
CA ILE A 60 -7.02 13.61 -12.79
C ILE A 60 -6.26 12.53 -12.02
N SER A 61 -5.62 12.89 -10.90
CA SER A 61 -4.84 11.92 -10.11
C SER A 61 -5.70 10.75 -9.59
N PHE A 62 -6.96 10.99 -9.24
CA PHE A 62 -7.89 9.92 -8.89
C PHE A 62 -8.25 9.05 -10.10
N ILE A 63 -8.57 9.66 -11.25
CA ILE A 63 -8.93 8.97 -12.49
C ILE A 63 -7.80 8.00 -12.90
N GLU A 64 -6.56 8.45 -12.85
CA GLU A 64 -5.38 7.65 -13.25
C GLU A 64 -5.03 6.56 -12.23
N SER A 65 -5.17 6.84 -10.93
CA SER A 65 -4.68 5.96 -9.87
C SER A 65 -5.69 4.88 -9.47
N ALA A 66 -6.98 5.18 -9.49
CA ALA A 66 -8.01 4.28 -9.01
C ALA A 66 -8.07 2.92 -9.73
N PRO A 67 -7.97 2.83 -11.08
CA PRO A 67 -7.91 1.54 -11.77
C PRO A 67 -6.72 0.67 -11.35
N GLN A 68 -5.58 1.30 -11.03
CA GLN A 68 -4.38 0.59 -10.58
C GLN A 68 -4.58 0.03 -9.17
N VAL A 69 -5.12 0.84 -8.24
CA VAL A 69 -5.44 0.37 -6.88
C VAL A 69 -6.48 -0.76 -6.91
N ALA A 70 -7.51 -0.64 -7.75
CA ALA A 70 -8.51 -1.69 -7.90
C ALA A 70 -7.93 -2.99 -8.47
N ARG A 71 -6.93 -2.90 -9.36
CA ARG A 71 -6.26 -4.06 -9.95
C ARG A 71 -5.46 -4.84 -8.91
N GLU A 72 -4.74 -4.13 -8.04
CA GLU A 72 -3.85 -4.75 -7.07
C GLU A 72 -4.60 -5.30 -5.84
N ILE A 73 -5.62 -4.59 -5.35
CA ILE A 73 -6.32 -4.96 -4.08
C ILE A 73 -7.80 -5.23 -4.28
N GLY A 74 -8.46 -4.49 -5.18
CA GLY A 74 -9.89 -4.60 -5.45
C GLY A 74 -10.65 -3.27 -5.32
N GLU A 75 -11.87 -3.25 -5.86
CA GLU A 75 -12.72 -2.04 -5.96
C GLU A 75 -13.02 -1.40 -4.59
N GLN A 76 -13.10 -2.23 -3.55
CA GLN A 76 -13.33 -1.75 -2.18
C GLN A 76 -12.19 -0.83 -1.70
N ALA A 77 -10.94 -1.12 -2.07
CA ALA A 77 -9.80 -0.27 -1.69
C ALA A 77 -9.90 1.13 -2.30
N VAL A 78 -10.46 1.26 -3.51
CA VAL A 78 -10.72 2.56 -4.15
C VAL A 78 -11.78 3.34 -3.39
N SER A 79 -12.85 2.69 -2.95
CA SER A 79 -13.88 3.34 -2.13
C SER A 79 -13.35 3.82 -0.79
N GLU A 80 -12.50 3.02 -0.13
CA GLU A 80 -11.83 3.39 1.12
C GLU A 80 -10.88 4.59 0.92
N LEU A 81 -10.10 4.57 -0.18
CA LEU A 81 -9.18 5.66 -0.54
C LEU A 81 -9.93 6.97 -0.82
N LEU A 82 -10.99 6.91 -1.62
CA LEU A 82 -11.83 8.06 -1.93
C LEU A 82 -12.48 8.62 -0.65
N SER A 83 -13.02 7.75 0.19
CA SER A 83 -13.63 8.15 1.47
C SER A 83 -12.61 8.84 2.38
N ALA A 84 -11.39 8.30 2.46
CA ALA A 84 -10.30 8.93 3.20
C ALA A 84 -9.93 10.30 2.64
N ALA A 85 -9.79 10.44 1.32
CA ALA A 85 -9.46 11.72 0.69
C ALA A 85 -10.54 12.79 0.98
N ILE A 86 -11.82 12.43 0.92
CA ILE A 86 -12.94 13.33 1.25
C ILE A 86 -12.89 13.76 2.72
N GLN A 87 -12.62 12.83 3.64
CA GLN A 87 -12.48 13.15 5.07
C GLN A 87 -11.27 14.04 5.37
N MET A 88 -10.18 13.88 4.62
CA MET A 88 -8.97 14.69 4.76
C MET A 88 -9.09 16.08 4.13
N TYR A 89 -10.04 16.29 3.21
CA TYR A 89 -10.15 17.49 2.40
C TYR A 89 -10.18 18.81 3.19
N SER A 90 -10.91 18.86 4.29
CA SER A 90 -10.99 20.07 5.14
C SER A 90 -9.79 20.27 6.08
N ARG A 91 -8.84 19.32 6.09
CA ARG A 91 -7.74 19.24 7.06
C ARG A 91 -6.36 19.34 6.42
N THR A 92 -6.27 19.27 5.09
CA THR A 92 -5.02 19.31 4.33
C THR A 92 -5.18 20.09 3.03
N SER A 93 -4.09 20.34 2.32
CA SER A 93 -4.13 21.01 1.01
C SER A 93 -4.49 20.04 -0.12
N ALA A 94 -5.08 20.57 -1.20
CA ALA A 94 -5.38 19.77 -2.40
C ALA A 94 -4.13 19.07 -2.96
N SER A 95 -2.96 19.73 -2.91
CA SER A 95 -1.68 19.12 -3.34
C SER A 95 -1.29 17.87 -2.55
N VAL A 96 -1.66 17.77 -1.26
CA VAL A 96 -1.43 16.56 -0.46
C VAL A 96 -2.36 15.44 -0.89
N LEU A 97 -3.60 15.76 -1.26
CA LEU A 97 -4.55 14.77 -1.76
C LEU A 97 -4.18 14.27 -3.16
N VAL A 98 -3.65 15.15 -4.02
CA VAL A 98 -3.05 14.75 -5.31
C VAL A 98 -1.91 13.76 -5.07
N LEU A 99 -1.03 14.03 -4.09
CA LEU A 99 0.03 13.09 -3.69
C LEU A 99 -0.54 11.77 -3.12
N LEU A 100 -1.59 11.84 -2.29
CA LEU A 100 -2.26 10.65 -1.78
C LEU A 100 -2.75 9.75 -2.92
N PHE A 101 -3.44 10.31 -3.91
CA PHE A 101 -3.92 9.52 -5.05
C PHE A 101 -2.75 9.02 -5.90
N SER A 102 -1.85 9.90 -6.35
CA SER A 102 -0.74 9.52 -7.24
C SER A 102 0.23 8.51 -6.64
N THR A 103 0.35 8.44 -5.31
CA THR A 103 1.21 7.46 -4.62
C THR A 103 0.45 6.22 -4.14
N SER A 104 -0.90 6.22 -4.22
CA SER A 104 -1.71 5.08 -3.82
C SER A 104 -1.47 3.80 -4.63
N PRO A 105 -1.13 3.82 -5.95
CA PRO A 105 -0.77 2.60 -6.67
C PRO A 105 0.50 1.93 -6.12
N THR A 106 1.49 2.73 -5.70
CA THR A 106 2.70 2.23 -5.04
C THR A 106 2.35 1.55 -3.72
N ALA A 107 1.52 2.19 -2.89
CA ALA A 107 1.03 1.59 -1.66
C ALA A 107 0.24 0.30 -1.92
N ALA A 108 -0.63 0.30 -2.93
CA ALA A 108 -1.46 -0.85 -3.27
C ALA A 108 -0.61 -2.04 -3.71
N THR A 109 0.38 -1.80 -4.59
CA THR A 109 1.31 -2.82 -5.08
C THR A 109 2.14 -3.41 -3.94
N ARG A 110 2.60 -2.57 -2.99
CA ARG A 110 3.47 -2.99 -1.89
C ARG A 110 2.73 -3.75 -0.80
N LEU A 111 1.48 -3.40 -0.53
CA LEU A 111 0.67 -4.00 0.52
C LEU A 111 -0.10 -5.22 0.02
N GLY A 112 -0.66 -5.16 -1.20
CA GLY A 112 -1.31 -6.30 -1.88
C GLY A 112 -2.54 -6.89 -1.17
N GLU A 113 -3.05 -6.25 -0.12
CA GLU A 113 -4.14 -6.76 0.71
C GLU A 113 -4.96 -5.60 1.29
N LEU A 114 -6.29 -5.78 1.39
CA LEU A 114 -7.22 -4.71 1.77
C LEU A 114 -7.02 -4.24 3.22
N GLU A 115 -6.81 -5.14 4.17
CA GLU A 115 -6.62 -4.79 5.58
C GLU A 115 -5.30 -4.06 5.80
N LEU A 116 -4.25 -4.46 5.08
CA LEU A 116 -2.99 -3.71 5.09
C LEU A 116 -3.18 -2.30 4.52
N PHE A 117 -3.91 -2.17 3.41
CA PHE A 117 -4.21 -0.86 2.82
C PHE A 117 -5.07 0.03 3.73
N ARG A 118 -6.05 -0.55 4.44
CA ARG A 118 -6.79 0.14 5.51
C ARG A 118 -5.86 0.60 6.63
N GLY A 119 -4.92 -0.24 7.05
CA GLY A 119 -3.88 0.11 8.02
C GLY A 119 -2.99 1.27 7.57
N TYR A 120 -2.69 1.35 6.27
CA TYR A 120 -1.97 2.48 5.66
C TYR A 120 -2.81 3.76 5.68
N ILE A 121 -4.07 3.72 5.24
CA ILE A 121 -4.99 4.87 5.31
C ILE A 121 -5.13 5.36 6.76
N ALA A 122 -5.25 4.45 7.73
CA ALA A 122 -5.32 4.77 9.15
C ALA A 122 -4.04 5.46 9.64
N LEU A 123 -2.85 5.03 9.18
CA LEU A 123 -1.58 5.70 9.46
C LEU A 123 -1.58 7.14 8.93
N LEU A 124 -2.00 7.36 7.68
CA LEU A 124 -2.06 8.69 7.10
C LEU A 124 -3.01 9.61 7.87
N ASN A 125 -4.20 9.11 8.25
CA ASN A 125 -5.17 9.83 9.07
C ASN A 125 -4.59 10.22 10.43
N ASN A 126 -3.82 9.31 11.04
CA ASN A 126 -3.16 9.56 12.31
C ASN A 126 -2.06 10.63 12.18
N LEU A 127 -1.23 10.56 11.14
CA LEU A 127 -0.22 11.57 10.85
C LEU A 127 -0.85 12.94 10.57
N LEU A 128 -1.95 12.98 9.81
CA LEU A 128 -2.68 14.22 9.56
C LEU A 128 -3.20 14.87 10.85
N ALA A 129 -3.56 14.06 11.85
CA ALA A 129 -4.01 14.56 13.16
C ALA A 129 -2.88 15.11 14.02
N GLN A 130 -1.70 14.49 14.00
CA GLN A 130 -0.61 14.83 14.90
C GLN A 130 0.43 15.78 14.28
N ALA A 131 0.76 15.59 13.01
CA ALA A 131 1.81 16.28 12.29
C ALA A 131 1.44 16.47 10.80
N PRO A 132 0.44 17.30 10.47
CA PRO A 132 -0.05 17.47 9.09
C PRO A 132 1.04 17.89 8.10
N ARG A 133 2.06 18.64 8.57
CA ARG A 133 3.20 19.09 7.75
C ARG A 133 4.14 17.97 7.32
N ALA A 134 4.16 16.85 8.06
CA ALA A 134 4.96 15.67 7.75
C ALA A 134 4.42 14.88 6.55
N LEU A 135 3.13 15.01 6.26
CA LEU A 135 2.43 14.13 5.33
C LEU A 135 2.95 14.29 3.89
N ARG A 136 3.11 15.53 3.42
CA ARG A 136 3.62 15.79 2.06
C ARG A 136 5.04 15.26 1.85
N PRO A 137 6.05 15.65 2.65
CA PRO A 137 7.41 15.14 2.49
C PRO A 137 7.48 13.60 2.53
N MET A 138 6.70 12.98 3.42
CA MET A 138 6.65 11.52 3.50
C MET A 138 6.08 10.88 2.24
N LEU A 139 4.96 11.41 1.72
CA LEU A 139 4.33 10.89 0.50
C LEU A 139 5.27 11.05 -0.72
N GLU A 140 6.02 12.14 -0.80
CA GLU A 140 7.05 12.37 -1.84
C GLU A 140 8.19 11.33 -1.77
N LYS A 141 8.36 10.62 -0.64
CA LYS A 141 9.34 9.55 -0.43
C LYS A 141 8.71 8.16 -0.27
N LEU A 142 7.42 8.00 -0.58
CA LEU A 142 6.68 6.78 -0.26
C LEU A 142 7.26 5.53 -0.94
N ASP A 143 7.67 5.64 -2.20
CA ASP A 143 8.26 4.53 -2.96
C ASP A 143 9.54 4.01 -2.30
N THR A 144 10.45 4.93 -1.94
CA THR A 144 11.65 4.59 -1.18
C THR A 144 11.30 3.96 0.16
N LEU A 145 10.39 4.56 0.93
CA LEU A 145 10.03 4.04 2.26
C LEU A 145 9.45 2.62 2.18
N MET A 146 8.46 2.39 1.31
CA MET A 146 7.83 1.07 1.16
C MET A 146 8.70 0.05 0.42
N GLY A 147 9.77 0.49 -0.26
CA GLY A 147 10.77 -0.40 -0.83
C GLY A 147 11.62 -1.13 0.22
N TYR A 148 11.71 -0.59 1.45
CA TYR A 148 12.53 -1.16 2.52
C TYR A 148 11.76 -1.46 3.81
N LEU A 149 10.65 -0.78 4.04
CA LEU A 149 9.87 -0.91 5.26
C LEU A 149 8.59 -1.68 4.99
N THR A 150 8.27 -2.57 5.92
CA THR A 150 6.89 -3.06 6.04
C THR A 150 5.97 -1.96 6.55
N LEU A 151 4.64 -2.16 6.48
CA LEU A 151 3.69 -1.17 7.01
C LEU A 151 3.90 -0.91 8.52
N GLY A 152 4.26 -1.94 9.28
CA GLY A 152 4.63 -1.78 10.69
C GLY A 152 5.92 -0.97 10.86
N GLY A 153 6.93 -1.20 10.02
CA GLY A 153 8.18 -0.42 9.99
C GLY A 153 7.93 1.05 9.66
N LEU A 154 7.12 1.32 8.63
CA LEU A 154 6.72 2.67 8.23
C LEU A 154 5.99 3.40 9.36
N ARG A 155 5.06 2.71 10.04
CA ARG A 155 4.34 3.27 11.19
C ARG A 155 5.31 3.66 12.30
N ARG A 156 6.24 2.79 12.69
CA ARG A 156 7.19 3.06 13.77
C ARG A 156 8.16 4.18 13.41
N TRP A 157 8.68 4.18 12.19
CA TRP A 157 9.51 5.26 11.65
C TRP A 157 8.76 6.61 11.70
N ALA A 158 7.52 6.64 11.21
CA ALA A 158 6.74 7.87 11.18
C ALA A 158 6.39 8.38 12.59
N MET A 159 5.95 7.51 13.50
CA MET A 159 5.60 7.90 14.87
C MET A 159 6.83 8.36 15.67
N TRP A 160 8.00 7.77 15.42
CA TRP A 160 9.25 8.26 16.00
C TRP A 160 9.55 9.68 15.54
N GLY A 161 9.46 9.96 14.23
CA GLY A 161 9.67 11.29 13.67
C GLY A 161 8.72 12.35 14.25
N VAL A 162 7.43 12.01 14.38
CA VAL A 162 6.44 12.89 15.03
C VAL A 162 6.83 13.17 16.48
N SER A 163 7.24 12.16 17.24
CA SER A 163 7.59 12.34 18.66
C SER A 163 8.88 13.09 18.87
N ALA A 164 9.91 12.85 18.04
CA ALA A 164 11.23 13.45 18.19
C ALA A 164 11.21 14.94 17.86
N TYR A 165 10.45 15.35 16.83
CA TYR A 165 10.45 16.72 16.31
C TYR A 165 9.11 17.44 16.49
N ARG A 166 8.39 17.18 17.59
CA ARG A 166 7.06 17.75 17.85
C ARG A 166 7.03 19.29 17.77
N ASN A 167 8.08 19.94 18.27
CA ASN A 167 8.16 21.40 18.39
C ASN A 167 9.11 22.05 17.38
N ASP A 168 9.80 21.26 16.54
CA ASP A 168 10.73 21.76 15.52
C ASP A 168 10.23 21.36 14.14
N PHE A 169 9.52 22.29 13.49
CA PHE A 169 8.92 22.04 12.19
C PHE A 169 9.94 21.91 11.06
N ALA A 170 11.09 22.57 11.16
CA ALA A 170 12.14 22.47 10.14
C ALA A 170 12.79 21.09 10.21
N ALA A 171 13.15 20.64 11.42
CA ALA A 171 13.70 19.31 11.64
C ALA A 171 12.67 18.20 11.32
N GLN A 172 11.39 18.42 11.65
CA GLN A 172 10.32 17.50 11.25
C GLN A 172 10.25 17.35 9.73
N THR A 173 10.28 18.47 9.00
CA THR A 173 10.25 18.43 7.53
C THR A 173 11.46 17.67 6.98
N ALA A 174 12.68 17.99 7.45
CA ALA A 174 13.90 17.30 7.05
C ALA A 174 13.87 15.79 7.34
N TYR A 175 13.30 15.40 8.48
CA TYR A 175 13.12 13.99 8.83
C TYR A 175 12.22 13.27 7.82
N PHE A 176 11.02 13.80 7.56
CA PHE A 176 10.07 13.15 6.66
C PHE A 176 10.48 13.22 5.18
N SER A 177 11.36 14.16 4.81
CA SER A 177 12.00 14.23 3.49
C SER A 177 13.16 13.23 3.29
N LEU A 178 13.54 12.43 4.30
CA LEU A 178 14.76 11.59 4.32
C LEU A 178 16.08 12.38 4.21
N GLU A 179 16.06 13.66 4.58
CA GLU A 179 17.23 14.54 4.51
C GLU A 179 18.07 14.51 5.80
N SER A 180 17.47 14.13 6.94
CA SER A 180 18.21 14.02 8.21
C SER A 180 18.88 12.65 8.38
N ASP A 181 20.05 12.66 9.03
CA ASP A 181 20.79 11.43 9.35
C ASP A 181 19.97 10.51 10.27
N GLU A 182 19.20 11.08 11.20
CA GLU A 182 18.32 10.32 12.09
C GLU A 182 17.20 9.62 11.33
N SER A 183 16.69 10.24 10.27
CA SER A 183 15.65 9.65 9.42
C SER A 183 16.15 8.42 8.70
N GLN A 184 17.34 8.52 8.09
CA GLN A 184 17.99 7.42 7.41
C GLN A 184 18.42 6.33 8.40
N ALA A 185 18.90 6.70 9.58
CA ALA A 185 19.26 5.74 10.63
C ALA A 185 18.06 4.98 11.17
N MET A 186 16.94 5.68 11.41
CA MET A 186 15.69 5.03 11.85
C MET A 186 15.11 4.14 10.76
N MET A 187 15.19 4.56 9.49
CA MET A 187 14.75 3.75 8.35
C MET A 187 15.58 2.46 8.26
N LYS A 188 16.91 2.53 8.37
CA LYS A 188 17.79 1.34 8.40
C LYS A 188 17.49 0.43 9.60
N LYS A 189 17.14 1.01 10.74
CA LYS A 189 16.79 0.26 11.95
C LYS A 189 15.47 -0.49 11.81
N GLU A 190 14.49 0.09 11.13
CA GLU A 190 13.17 -0.50 10.90
C GLU A 190 13.09 -1.35 9.63
N GLN A 191 14.13 -1.30 8.79
CA GLN A 191 14.29 -2.18 7.63
C GLN A 191 14.32 -3.63 8.10
N ARG A 192 13.47 -4.44 7.48
CA ARG A 192 13.49 -5.89 7.63
C ARG A 192 14.23 -6.51 6.46
N GLY A 193 14.69 -7.74 6.63
CA GLY A 193 15.47 -8.48 5.64
C GLY A 193 14.77 -8.62 4.29
N VAL A 194 14.20 -9.79 4.02
CA VAL A 194 13.50 -10.06 2.76
C VAL A 194 12.04 -9.69 2.91
N LEU A 195 11.53 -8.78 2.08
CA LEU A 195 10.10 -8.45 2.05
C LEU A 195 9.32 -9.51 1.25
N PHE A 196 8.14 -9.88 1.74
CA PHE A 196 7.29 -10.90 1.11
C PHE A 196 6.88 -10.52 -0.32
N VAL A 197 6.49 -9.26 -0.53
CA VAL A 197 6.05 -8.76 -1.83
C VAL A 197 7.10 -8.96 -2.93
N ASP A 198 8.39 -8.88 -2.58
CA ASP A 198 9.49 -9.05 -3.54
C ASP A 198 9.73 -10.52 -3.91
N VAL A 199 9.25 -11.47 -3.10
CA VAL A 199 9.52 -12.91 -3.28
C VAL A 199 8.28 -13.77 -3.52
N GLN A 200 7.08 -13.22 -3.34
CA GLN A 200 5.81 -13.94 -3.44
C GLN A 200 5.68 -14.75 -4.73
N ARG A 201 5.91 -14.13 -5.90
CA ARG A 201 5.81 -14.81 -7.20
C ARG A 201 6.78 -15.99 -7.31
N ARG A 202 8.01 -15.81 -6.81
CA ARG A 202 9.03 -16.88 -6.77
C ARG A 202 8.64 -18.00 -5.82
N LEU A 203 7.99 -17.70 -4.70
CA LEU A 203 7.49 -18.71 -3.76
C LEU A 203 6.34 -19.52 -4.37
N ILE A 204 5.41 -18.87 -5.08
CA ILE A 204 4.32 -19.58 -5.79
C ILE A 204 4.90 -20.57 -6.81
N MET A 205 5.89 -20.14 -7.61
CA MET A 205 6.57 -21.03 -8.56
C MET A 205 7.31 -22.17 -7.87
N TYR A 206 7.97 -21.89 -6.75
CA TYR A 206 8.65 -22.90 -5.93
C TYR A 206 7.68 -23.96 -5.39
N LEU A 207 6.54 -23.54 -4.83
CA LEU A 207 5.51 -24.47 -4.33
C LEU A 207 4.89 -25.28 -5.46
N ARG A 208 4.63 -24.66 -6.62
CA ARG A 208 4.15 -25.37 -7.81
C ARG A 208 5.12 -26.45 -8.27
N ALA A 209 6.41 -26.16 -8.27
CA ALA A 209 7.44 -27.15 -8.61
C ALA A 209 7.53 -28.28 -7.57
N LEU A 210 7.34 -27.98 -6.28
CA LEU A 210 7.43 -28.95 -5.20
C LEU A 210 6.21 -29.88 -5.11
N TRP A 211 5.00 -29.35 -5.33
CA TRP A 211 3.73 -30.04 -5.05
C TRP A 211 2.86 -30.29 -6.29
N GLY A 212 3.26 -29.79 -7.47
CA GLY A 212 2.54 -29.99 -8.73
C GLY A 212 1.23 -29.21 -8.86
N GLN A 213 0.96 -28.22 -8.01
CA GLN A 213 -0.27 -27.42 -8.03
C GLN A 213 -0.08 -26.01 -7.49
N ASP A 214 -1.10 -25.18 -7.65
CA ASP A 214 -1.08 -23.79 -7.23
C ASP A 214 -1.49 -23.57 -5.78
N PHE A 215 -0.78 -22.65 -5.12
CA PHE A 215 -1.07 -22.20 -3.76
C PHE A 215 -1.28 -20.69 -3.77
N PHE A 216 -2.20 -20.24 -2.93
CA PHE A 216 -2.47 -18.83 -2.76
C PHE A 216 -1.76 -18.31 -1.52
N LEU A 217 -0.76 -17.45 -1.73
CA LEU A 217 0.02 -16.84 -0.66
C LEU A 217 -0.46 -15.41 -0.42
N ARG A 218 -0.67 -15.03 0.85
CA ARG A 218 -1.01 -13.67 1.27
C ARG A 218 -0.08 -13.20 2.38
N PRO A 219 0.16 -11.89 2.51
CA PRO A 219 0.82 -11.37 3.69
C PRO A 219 -0.10 -11.55 4.92
N THR A 220 0.48 -11.62 6.11
CA THR A 220 -0.27 -11.61 7.36
C THR A 220 -0.76 -10.19 7.66
N SER A 221 -2.06 -10.03 7.88
CA SER A 221 -2.69 -8.75 8.20
C SER A 221 -2.85 -8.62 9.73
N GLY A 222 -2.10 -7.75 10.41
CA GLY A 222 -2.48 -7.36 11.78
C GLY A 222 -1.41 -7.11 12.87
N ASP A 223 -0.12 -7.44 12.71
CA ASP A 223 0.86 -7.18 13.78
C ASP A 223 1.77 -6.02 13.42
N PHE A 224 1.17 -4.83 13.48
CA PHE A 224 1.90 -3.60 13.27
C PHE A 224 2.74 -3.21 14.50
N GLU A 225 2.55 -3.87 15.65
CA GLU A 225 3.00 -3.38 16.96
C GLU A 225 4.11 -4.21 17.61
N SER A 226 4.05 -5.54 17.57
CA SER A 226 4.91 -6.39 18.42
C SER A 226 6.33 -6.60 17.89
N ARG A 227 6.61 -6.25 16.63
CA ARG A 227 7.88 -6.56 15.91
C ARG A 227 8.20 -8.06 15.80
N GLU A 228 7.43 -8.96 16.38
CA GLU A 228 7.71 -10.40 16.30
C GLU A 228 7.34 -10.97 14.93
N GLY A 229 6.53 -10.25 14.14
CA GLY A 229 5.97 -10.76 12.90
C GLY A 229 4.98 -11.89 13.22
N TYR A 230 3.91 -12.01 12.45
CA TYR A 230 2.99 -13.11 12.71
C TYR A 230 3.63 -14.46 12.44
N ARG A 231 3.12 -15.49 13.11
CA ARG A 231 3.43 -16.85 12.70
C ARG A 231 2.68 -17.16 11.40
N PRO A 232 3.31 -17.87 10.44
CA PRO A 232 2.58 -18.40 9.31
C PRO A 232 1.34 -19.17 9.74
N TYR A 233 0.22 -18.95 9.07
CA TYR A 233 -1.03 -19.68 9.33
C TYR A 233 -1.78 -19.96 8.03
N ILE A 234 -2.77 -20.85 8.10
CA ILE A 234 -3.61 -21.23 6.97
C ILE A 234 -5.05 -20.84 7.28
N GLU A 235 -5.69 -20.15 6.35
CA GLU A 235 -7.10 -19.76 6.48
C GLU A 235 -7.78 -19.87 5.12
N HIS A 236 -8.92 -20.57 5.03
CA HIS A 236 -9.67 -20.73 3.77
C HIS A 236 -8.79 -21.18 2.57
N PHE A 237 -7.83 -22.09 2.79
CA PHE A 237 -6.82 -22.55 1.81
C PHE A 237 -5.78 -21.51 1.35
N TYR A 238 -5.80 -20.31 1.93
CA TYR A 238 -4.71 -19.33 1.78
C TYR A 238 -3.62 -19.61 2.81
N ILE A 239 -2.38 -19.54 2.37
CA ILE A 239 -1.22 -19.54 3.26
C ILE A 239 -0.87 -18.08 3.55
N HIS A 240 -0.96 -17.68 4.81
CA HIS A 240 -0.56 -16.37 5.27
C HIS A 240 0.89 -16.42 5.75
N LEU A 241 1.76 -15.61 5.15
CA LEU A 241 3.18 -15.48 5.51
C LEU A 241 3.47 -14.07 6.01
N PRO A 242 4.45 -13.89 6.91
CA PRO A 242 4.89 -12.57 7.36
C PRO A 242 5.20 -11.62 6.21
N ASP A 243 4.96 -10.33 6.44
CA ASP A 243 5.27 -9.25 5.51
C ASP A 243 6.78 -9.12 5.23
N ALA A 244 7.63 -9.57 6.17
CA ALA A 244 9.05 -9.74 5.98
C ALA A 244 9.65 -10.85 6.86
N PHE A 245 10.78 -11.41 6.44
CA PHE A 245 11.66 -12.21 7.29
C PHE A 245 13.06 -11.62 7.33
N ASP A 246 13.60 -11.48 8.53
CA ASP A 246 15.03 -11.25 8.73
C ASP A 246 15.81 -12.57 8.55
N ASP A 247 17.13 -12.44 8.37
CA ASP A 247 18.01 -13.61 8.39
C ASP A 247 17.92 -14.29 9.76
N PHE A 248 17.65 -15.59 9.76
CA PHE A 248 17.50 -16.35 10.98
C PHE A 248 18.87 -16.74 11.53
N LYS A 249 19.16 -16.30 12.75
CA LYS A 249 20.34 -16.73 13.50
C LYS A 249 19.93 -17.71 14.60
N PRO A 250 20.49 -18.92 14.63
CA PRO A 250 20.12 -19.93 15.63
C PRO A 250 20.61 -19.59 17.05
N ASP A 251 21.63 -18.74 17.17
CA ASP A 251 22.16 -18.21 18.44
C ASP A 251 22.53 -16.72 18.24
N GLU A 252 22.42 -15.89 19.28
CA GLU A 252 22.78 -14.46 19.22
C GLU A 252 24.27 -14.27 18.91
N ASP A 253 25.11 -15.19 19.38
CA ASP A 253 26.57 -15.21 19.16
C ASP A 253 26.99 -15.95 17.88
N ALA A 254 26.04 -16.50 17.10
CA ALA A 254 26.35 -17.22 15.88
C ALA A 254 26.98 -16.29 14.83
N SER A 255 28.08 -16.75 14.23
CA SER A 255 28.73 -16.05 13.12
C SER A 255 27.74 -15.80 11.97
N ASN A 256 27.92 -14.71 11.21
CA ASN A 256 27.05 -14.40 10.07
C ASN A 256 27.03 -15.53 9.01
N GLU A 257 28.07 -16.37 8.93
CA GLU A 257 28.10 -17.52 8.01
C GLU A 257 27.13 -18.65 8.39
N ALA A 258 26.70 -18.70 9.66
CA ALA A 258 25.70 -19.66 10.15
C ALA A 258 24.26 -19.12 10.06
N ALA A 259 24.07 -17.88 9.60
CA ALA A 259 22.75 -17.29 9.44
C ALA A 259 22.03 -17.92 8.23
N VAL A 260 20.76 -18.24 8.42
CA VAL A 260 19.89 -18.71 7.34
C VAL A 260 19.24 -17.50 6.69
N GLU A 261 19.51 -17.29 5.41
CA GLU A 261 18.92 -16.18 4.65
C GLU A 261 17.38 -16.14 4.78
N GLY A 262 16.80 -14.94 4.91
CA GLY A 262 15.34 -14.77 5.03
C GLY A 262 14.55 -15.41 3.88
N LEU A 263 15.12 -15.52 2.67
CA LEU A 263 14.50 -16.25 1.56
C LEU A 263 14.35 -17.75 1.87
N SER A 264 15.34 -18.35 2.52
CA SER A 264 15.29 -19.77 2.93
C SER A 264 14.25 -19.97 4.02
N VAL A 265 14.10 -19.00 4.92
CA VAL A 265 13.01 -18.98 5.92
C VAL A 265 11.65 -18.95 5.22
N PHE A 266 11.44 -18.06 4.25
CA PHE A 266 10.21 -18.04 3.44
C PHE A 266 9.92 -19.38 2.77
N ARG A 267 10.92 -19.99 2.12
CA ARG A 267 10.76 -21.29 1.45
C ARG A 267 10.36 -22.39 2.44
N ALA A 268 11.01 -22.42 3.61
CA ALA A 268 10.72 -23.38 4.66
C ALA A 268 9.30 -23.21 5.19
N SER A 269 8.91 -21.98 5.57
CA SER A 269 7.56 -21.67 6.05
C SER A 269 6.48 -22.01 5.03
N ALA A 270 6.67 -21.58 3.77
CA ALA A 270 5.71 -21.83 2.70
C ALA A 270 5.56 -23.33 2.39
N ALA A 271 6.67 -24.07 2.31
CA ALA A 271 6.63 -25.51 2.04
C ALA A 271 5.98 -26.29 3.20
N HIS A 272 6.26 -25.89 4.45
CA HIS A 272 5.66 -26.47 5.63
C HIS A 272 4.14 -26.25 5.66
N SER A 273 3.68 -25.02 5.45
CA SER A 273 2.24 -24.71 5.37
C SER A 273 1.56 -25.45 4.21
N ALA A 274 2.20 -25.53 3.05
CA ALA A 274 1.68 -26.29 1.92
C ALA A 274 1.54 -27.79 2.25
N ALA A 275 2.49 -28.38 2.99
CA ALA A 275 2.39 -29.78 3.43
C ALA A 275 1.15 -30.03 4.30
N HIS A 276 0.79 -29.08 5.17
CA HIS A 276 -0.46 -29.16 5.94
C HIS A 276 -1.70 -29.16 5.04
N ILE A 277 -1.76 -28.29 4.04
CA ILE A 277 -2.88 -28.28 3.08
C ILE A 277 -2.99 -29.61 2.31
N MET A 278 -1.85 -30.24 2.01
CA MET A 278 -1.79 -31.47 1.23
C MET A 278 -2.16 -32.73 2.00
N TYR A 279 -1.85 -32.78 3.30
CA TYR A 279 -1.84 -34.03 4.07
C TYR A 279 -2.56 -33.97 5.42
N SER A 280 -3.08 -32.82 5.84
CA SER A 280 -3.90 -32.66 7.07
C SER A 280 -5.37 -32.47 6.71
#